data_AF-A0A915YGN6-F1
#
_entry.id   AF-A0A915YGN6-F1
#
_cell.length_a   1.000
_cell.length_b   1.000
_cell.length_c   1.000
_cell.angle_alpha   90.00
_cell.angle_beta   90.00
_cell.angle_gamma   90.00
#
_symmetry.space_group_name_H-M   'P 1'
#
loop_
_entity.id
_entity.type
_entity.pdbx_description
1 polymer ?
#
loop_
_entity_poly.entity_id
_entity_poly.type
_entity_poly.pdbx_seq_one_letter_code
_entity_poly.pdbx_strand_id
1 'polypeptide(L)'
;MKGTAYLLQASLIMLWWIGLSLDSTFYNAFQFPGIGSNAFNSFFAPDILVVTFLSIVRAYKHVRELEFVILGGFAFGTFYCINATILTHGGYLPTTLMILGLFYNLFLIFQENIFRESQSKSFVMNGLKTLVQIICIWFITLFFFPWLLLQAFAPNTPFLLEPYFAIGSLLFALFSILGLTSAYIMVKNGKGTPLPIDQTTKLVLTGPYRYVRNPMAIAGVGQGIAVGIIFTSMPICIYALVGALLWQLVVRPIEEKDLLKRFGEEYEHYQQNIPCWIPRFKNNTTT
;
A
#
# COMPACT_ATOMS: atom_id res chain seq x y z
N MET A 1 5.40 -16.21 6.95
CA MET A 1 4.80 -15.09 6.20
C MET A 1 5.09 -13.74 6.85
N LYS A 2 4.79 -13.55 8.15
CA LYS A 2 5.22 -12.33 8.86
C LYS A 2 6.72 -12.03 8.75
N GLY A 3 7.57 -13.06 8.68
CA GLY A 3 9.02 -12.86 8.57
C GLY A 3 9.46 -12.06 7.35
N THR A 4 8.88 -12.32 6.17
CA THR A 4 9.14 -11.53 4.96
C THR A 4 8.76 -10.05 5.15
N ALA A 5 7.65 -9.80 5.84
CA ALA A 5 7.16 -8.45 6.13
C ALA A 5 8.11 -7.67 7.06
N TYR A 6 8.66 -8.32 8.08
CA TYR A 6 9.66 -7.71 8.96
C TYR A 6 11.02 -7.52 8.29
N LEU A 7 11.45 -8.43 7.41
CA LEU A 7 12.67 -8.23 6.60
C LEU A 7 12.50 -7.05 5.64
N LEU A 8 11.36 -6.94 4.98
CA LEU A 8 11.06 -5.81 4.10
C LEU A 8 11.09 -4.49 4.88
N GLN A 9 10.49 -4.45 6.07
CA GLN A 9 10.54 -3.28 6.95
C GLN A 9 11.98 -2.89 7.32
N ALA A 10 12.79 -3.85 7.76
CA ALA A 10 14.20 -3.61 8.10
C ALA A 10 14.99 -3.06 6.89
N SER A 11 14.79 -3.65 5.71
CA SER A 11 15.42 -3.20 4.47
C SER A 11 14.99 -1.78 4.09
N LEU A 12 13.71 -1.44 4.20
CA LEU A 12 13.20 -0.11 3.88
C LEU A 12 13.78 0.96 4.82
N ILE A 13 13.89 0.68 6.12
CA ILE A 13 14.48 1.60 7.10
C ILE A 13 15.97 1.81 6.81
N MET A 14 16.71 0.74 6.52
CA MET A 14 18.12 0.84 6.14
C MET A 14 18.32 1.65 4.86
N LEU A 15 17.53 1.38 3.83
CA LEU A 15 17.58 2.14 2.57
C LEU A 15 17.19 3.60 2.76
N TRP A 16 16.25 3.88 3.67
CA TRP A 16 15.88 5.25 4.02
C TRP A 16 17.05 6.00 4.68
N TRP A 17 17.70 5.42 5.70
CA TRP A 17 18.88 6.02 6.34
C TRP A 17 20.05 6.20 5.36
N ILE A 18 20.28 5.24 4.47
CA ILE A 18 21.26 5.38 3.38
C ILE A 18 20.88 6.56 2.47
N GLY A 19 19.62 6.65 2.05
CA GLY A 19 19.12 7.76 1.22
C GLY A 19 19.32 9.13 1.88
N LEU A 20 19.01 9.26 3.17
CA LEU A 20 19.23 10.47 3.95
C LEU A 20 20.71 10.89 4.00
N SER A 21 21.63 9.93 4.00
CA SER A 21 23.07 10.20 4.04
C SER A 21 23.67 10.58 2.69
N LEU A 22 23.02 10.18 1.59
CA LEU A 22 23.54 10.36 0.22
C LEU A 22 22.98 11.59 -0.49
N ASP A 23 21.75 12.00 -0.16
CA ASP A 23 21.06 13.09 -0.86
C ASP A 23 20.50 14.14 0.10
N SER A 24 20.96 15.39 -0.04
CA SER A 24 20.57 16.50 0.83
C SER A 24 19.13 16.97 0.58
N THR A 25 18.61 16.83 -0.64
CA THR A 25 17.20 17.14 -0.96
C THR A 25 16.30 16.15 -0.25
N PHE A 26 16.65 14.87 -0.30
CA PHE A 26 15.98 13.80 0.42
C PHE A 26 16.07 14.02 1.93
N TYR A 27 17.25 14.35 2.46
CA TYR A 27 17.39 14.70 3.88
C TYR A 27 16.43 15.83 4.31
N ASN A 28 16.40 16.92 3.53
CA ASN A 28 15.57 18.10 3.81
C ASN A 28 14.06 17.80 3.75
N ALA A 29 13.62 16.92 2.86
CA ALA A 29 12.22 16.52 2.73
C ALA A 29 11.64 15.86 4.00
N PHE A 30 12.51 15.32 4.87
CA PHE A 30 12.13 14.66 6.12
C PHE A 30 12.39 15.52 7.37
N GLN A 31 12.80 16.77 7.22
CA GLN A 31 13.04 17.67 8.36
C GLN A 31 11.75 18.39 8.82
N PHE A 32 11.78 18.83 10.08
CA PHE A 32 10.74 19.65 10.67
C PHE A 32 11.26 21.10 10.81
N PRO A 33 10.54 22.11 10.30
CA PRO A 33 10.97 23.50 10.40
C PRO A 33 11.24 23.92 11.86
N GLY A 34 12.41 24.50 12.14
CA GLY A 34 12.75 24.97 13.50
C GLY A 34 13.16 23.89 14.50
N ILE A 35 13.14 22.60 14.13
CA ILE A 35 13.74 21.53 14.94
C ILE A 35 15.15 21.26 14.44
N GLY A 36 16.13 21.32 15.34
CA GLY A 36 17.52 21.08 15.00
C GLY A 36 17.79 19.65 14.53
N SER A 37 18.74 19.48 13.62
CA SER A 37 19.15 18.18 13.06
C SER A 37 19.60 17.17 14.12
N ASN A 38 20.10 17.63 15.27
CA ASN A 38 20.47 16.74 16.38
C ASN A 38 19.27 15.94 16.92
N ALA A 39 18.08 16.55 16.97
CA ALA A 39 16.88 15.85 17.42
C ALA A 39 16.49 14.76 16.42
N PHE A 40 16.56 15.05 15.13
CA PHE A 40 16.34 14.08 14.06
C PHE A 40 17.36 12.93 14.11
N ASN A 41 18.65 13.26 14.21
CA ASN A 41 19.74 12.28 14.26
C ASN A 41 19.68 11.37 15.50
N SER A 42 19.02 11.80 16.59
CA SER A 42 18.86 10.97 17.78
C SER A 42 18.01 9.71 17.53
N PHE A 43 17.20 9.68 16.47
CA PHE A 43 16.42 8.51 16.05
C PHE A 43 17.24 7.43 15.35
N PHE A 44 18.48 7.73 14.91
CA PHE A 44 19.32 6.75 14.23
C PHE A 44 19.54 5.49 15.06
N ALA A 45 20.00 5.63 16.31
CA ALA A 45 20.30 4.46 17.14
C ALA A 45 19.04 3.63 17.48
N PRO A 46 17.90 4.22 17.90
CA PRO A 46 16.64 3.49 18.05
C PRO A 46 16.17 2.79 16.77
N ASP A 47 16.25 3.43 15.61
CA ASP A 47 15.81 2.85 14.34
C ASP A 47 16.64 1.62 13.96
N ILE A 48 17.96 1.67 14.19
CA ILE A 48 18.85 0.56 13.88
C ILE A 48 18.72 -0.57 14.91
N LEU A 49 18.72 -0.25 16.21
CA LEU A 49 18.78 -1.26 17.27
C LEU A 49 17.40 -1.83 17.63
N VAL A 50 16.39 -0.97 17.78
CA VAL A 50 15.06 -1.39 18.23
C VAL A 50 14.22 -1.79 17.03
N VAL A 51 14.17 -0.98 15.98
CA VAL A 51 13.26 -1.25 14.87
C VAL A 51 13.87 -2.24 13.88
N THR A 52 15.04 -1.95 13.34
CA THR A 52 15.67 -2.73 12.26
C THR A 52 16.16 -4.09 12.77
N PHE A 53 17.02 -4.10 13.79
CA PHE A 53 17.59 -5.33 14.32
C PHE A 53 16.52 -6.25 14.90
N LEU A 54 15.56 -5.74 15.70
CA LEU A 54 14.49 -6.60 16.22
C LEU A 54 13.54 -7.06 15.11
N SER A 55 13.33 -6.30 14.03
CA SER A 55 12.58 -6.79 12.86
C SER A 55 13.29 -7.97 12.20
N ILE A 56 14.62 -7.91 12.05
CA ILE A 56 15.41 -9.05 11.55
C ILE A 56 15.30 -10.24 12.51
N VAL A 57 15.50 -10.04 13.81
CA VAL A 57 15.36 -11.11 14.80
C VAL A 57 13.95 -11.70 14.76
N ARG A 58 12.91 -10.86 14.71
CA ARG A 58 11.51 -11.28 14.60
C ARG A 58 11.26 -12.05 13.31
N ALA A 59 11.99 -11.78 12.23
CA ALA A 59 11.80 -12.53 10.99
C ALA A 59 12.16 -14.01 11.12
N TYR A 60 13.15 -14.35 11.96
CA TYR A 60 13.61 -15.71 12.20
C TYR A 60 13.10 -16.32 13.52
N LYS A 61 12.82 -15.50 14.54
CA LYS A 61 12.28 -15.93 15.83
C LYS A 61 10.82 -15.55 15.96
N HIS A 62 9.95 -16.56 16.09
CA HIS A 62 8.50 -16.38 16.16
C HIS A 62 7.96 -15.99 17.54
N VAL A 63 8.52 -14.91 18.09
CA VAL A 63 8.21 -14.38 19.43
C VAL A 63 7.26 -13.19 19.29
N ARG A 64 6.10 -13.23 19.95
CA ARG A 64 5.04 -12.22 19.79
C ARG A 64 5.39 -10.91 20.50
N GLU A 65 6.11 -11.02 21.61
CA GLU A 65 6.59 -9.91 22.43
C GLU A 65 7.47 -8.96 21.62
N LEU A 66 8.29 -9.50 20.70
CA LEU A 66 9.09 -8.69 19.77
C LEU A 66 8.21 -7.84 18.85
N GLU A 67 7.04 -8.33 18.42
CA GLU A 67 6.11 -7.53 17.60
C GLU A 67 5.64 -6.28 18.36
N PHE A 68 5.33 -6.42 19.65
CA PHE A 68 4.89 -5.31 20.48
C PHE A 68 6.00 -4.33 20.83
N VAL A 69 7.24 -4.80 21.01
CA VAL A 69 8.39 -3.90 21.20
C VAL A 69 8.64 -3.07 19.95
N ILE A 70 8.60 -3.70 18.76
CA ILE A 70 8.74 -3.00 17.47
C ILE A 70 7.59 -1.99 17.29
N LEU A 71 6.36 -2.39 17.59
CA LEU A 71 5.19 -1.50 17.55
C LEU A 71 5.38 -0.30 18.49
N GLY A 72 5.91 -0.52 19.69
CA GLY A 72 6.21 0.55 20.66
C GLY A 72 7.25 1.54 20.13
N GLY A 73 8.29 1.05 19.44
CA GLY A 73 9.28 1.90 18.76
C GLY A 73 8.65 2.79 17.69
N PHE A 74 7.82 2.22 16.82
CA PHE A 74 7.04 2.99 15.85
C PHE A 74 6.11 3.99 16.51
N ALA A 75 5.35 3.58 17.54
CA ALA A 75 4.40 4.45 18.23
C ALA A 75 5.10 5.66 18.86
N PHE A 76 6.25 5.45 19.51
CA PHE A 76 7.05 6.54 20.07
C PHE A 76 7.49 7.53 18.99
N GLY A 77 8.06 7.05 17.88
CA GLY A 77 8.46 7.90 16.76
C GLY A 77 7.26 8.63 16.13
N THR A 78 6.12 7.95 15.97
CA THR A 78 4.89 8.56 15.45
C THR A 78 4.39 9.69 16.33
N PHE A 79 4.35 9.50 17.67
CA PHE A 79 3.93 10.57 18.58
C PHE A 79 4.89 11.75 18.56
N TYR A 80 6.20 11.50 18.47
CA TYR A 80 7.19 12.55 18.29
C TYR A 80 6.92 13.35 17.01
N CYS A 81 6.75 12.69 15.87
CA CYS A 81 6.50 13.35 14.60
C CYS A 81 5.18 14.14 14.59
N ILE A 82 4.10 13.59 15.17
CA ILE A 82 2.83 14.31 15.33
C ILE A 82 3.03 15.59 16.15
N ASN A 83 3.70 15.49 17.30
CA ASN A 83 3.98 16.64 18.15
C ASN A 83 4.85 17.68 17.42
N ALA A 84 5.91 17.23 16.73
CA ALA A 84 6.76 18.08 15.92
C ALA A 84 5.96 18.81 14.83
N THR A 85 5.12 18.11 14.07
CA THR A 85 4.26 18.75 13.05
C THR A 85 3.31 19.79 13.64
N ILE A 86 2.71 19.54 14.80
CA ILE A 86 1.82 20.49 15.47
C ILE A 86 2.59 21.75 15.87
N LEU A 87 3.79 21.60 16.43
CA LEU A 87 4.60 22.73 16.91
C LEU A 87 5.19 23.56 15.76
N THR A 88 5.58 22.92 14.66
CA THR A 88 6.31 23.57 13.57
C THR A 88 5.43 23.94 12.38
N HIS A 89 4.17 23.51 12.37
CA HIS A 89 3.26 23.58 11.21
C HIS A 89 3.89 23.02 9.91
N GLY A 90 4.69 21.96 10.03
CA GLY A 90 5.49 21.39 8.95
C GLY A 90 5.84 19.92 9.16
N GLY A 91 6.71 19.34 8.32
CA GLY A 91 7.09 17.93 8.43
C GLY A 91 5.93 16.96 8.15
N TYR A 92 5.00 17.33 7.28
CA TYR A 92 3.83 16.50 6.96
C TYR A 92 4.21 15.15 6.33
N LEU A 93 5.29 15.11 5.52
CA LEU A 93 5.79 13.88 4.90
C LEU A 93 6.32 12.87 5.94
N PRO A 94 7.31 13.19 6.79
CA PRO A 94 7.81 12.26 7.79
C PRO A 94 6.70 11.82 8.76
N THR A 95 5.81 12.73 9.18
CA THR A 95 4.69 12.38 10.06
C THR A 95 3.72 11.40 9.42
N THR A 96 3.35 11.62 8.15
CA THR A 96 2.45 10.71 7.42
C THR A 96 3.09 9.33 7.26
N LEU A 97 4.37 9.27 6.90
CA LEU A 97 5.10 8.00 6.78
C LEU A 97 5.21 7.25 8.10
N MET A 98 5.43 7.96 9.22
CA MET A 98 5.44 7.34 10.55
C MET A 98 4.06 6.82 10.96
N ILE A 99 2.98 7.52 10.63
CA ILE A 99 1.63 7.04 10.86
C ILE A 99 1.36 5.77 10.04
N LEU A 100 1.76 5.74 8.76
CA LEU A 100 1.63 4.55 7.91
C LEU A 100 2.46 3.37 8.45
N GLY A 101 3.68 3.61 8.90
CA GLY A 101 4.53 2.58 9.53
C GLY A 101 3.91 2.00 10.81
N LEU A 102 3.27 2.85 11.62
CA LEU A 102 2.51 2.40 12.79
C LEU A 102 1.32 1.52 12.40
N PHE A 103 0.51 1.97 11.44
CA PHE A 103 -0.62 1.18 10.94
C PHE A 103 -0.19 -0.14 10.29
N TYR A 104 0.95 -0.15 9.59
CA TYR A 104 1.53 -1.36 9.04
C TYR A 104 1.87 -2.38 10.14
N ASN A 105 2.49 -1.94 11.25
CA ASN A 105 2.80 -2.83 12.37
C ASN A 105 1.55 -3.31 13.11
N LEU A 106 0.54 -2.45 13.28
CA LEU A 106 -0.78 -2.85 13.79
C LEU A 106 -1.42 -3.91 12.90
N PHE A 107 -1.37 -3.72 11.58
CA PHE A 107 -1.86 -4.69 10.60
C PHE A 107 -1.12 -6.03 10.75
N LEU A 108 0.21 -6.04 10.83
CA LEU A 108 0.98 -7.28 11.00
C LEU A 108 0.62 -8.04 12.29
N ILE A 109 0.36 -7.33 13.38
CA ILE A 109 -0.01 -7.95 14.66
C ILE A 109 -1.43 -8.52 14.60
N PHE A 110 -2.38 -7.75 14.06
CA PHE A 110 -3.81 -8.06 14.11
C PHE A 110 -4.41 -8.60 12.81
N GLN A 111 -3.59 -8.96 11.81
CA GLN A 111 -4.02 -9.41 10.49
C GLN A 111 -5.11 -10.50 10.55
N GLU A 112 -5.06 -11.44 11.49
CA GLU A 112 -6.04 -12.54 11.56
C GLU A 112 -7.44 -12.08 12.01
N ASN A 113 -7.53 -10.94 12.70
CA ASN A 113 -8.78 -10.42 13.24
C ASN A 113 -9.48 -9.40 12.31
N ILE A 114 -8.77 -8.95 11.27
CA ILE A 114 -9.23 -7.94 10.32
C ILE A 114 -10.16 -8.56 9.27
N PHE A 115 -9.92 -9.82 8.90
CA PHE A 115 -10.61 -10.50 7.82
C PHE A 115 -12.00 -10.95 8.27
N ARG A 116 -13.03 -10.40 7.63
CA ARG A 116 -14.44 -10.68 7.96
C ARG A 116 -15.28 -10.74 6.71
N GLU A 117 -16.17 -11.73 6.65
CA GLU A 117 -17.12 -11.86 5.55
C GLU A 117 -18.24 -10.83 5.64
N SER A 118 -18.74 -10.41 4.48
CA SER A 118 -19.83 -9.46 4.44
C SER A 118 -21.12 -10.03 5.02
N GLN A 119 -21.70 -9.31 5.97
CA GLN A 119 -22.98 -9.65 6.57
C GLN A 119 -24.17 -9.19 5.71
N SER A 120 -23.95 -8.25 4.77
CA SER A 120 -25.01 -7.72 3.93
C SER A 120 -25.19 -8.55 2.66
N LYS A 121 -26.42 -9.03 2.44
CA LYS A 121 -26.81 -9.71 1.20
C LYS A 121 -27.29 -8.73 0.11
N SER A 122 -27.41 -7.44 0.42
CA SER A 122 -27.95 -6.42 -0.49
C SER A 122 -26.88 -5.90 -1.45
N PHE A 123 -27.15 -6.01 -2.75
CA PHE A 123 -26.29 -5.47 -3.81
C PHE A 123 -26.07 -3.96 -3.64
N VAL A 124 -27.13 -3.19 -3.37
CA VAL A 124 -27.05 -1.73 -3.22
C VAL A 124 -26.17 -1.34 -2.03
N MET A 125 -26.33 -2.02 -0.89
CA MET A 125 -25.55 -1.75 0.32
C MET A 125 -24.06 -2.05 0.10
N ASN A 126 -23.73 -3.21 -0.48
CA ASN A 126 -22.35 -3.56 -0.80
C ASN A 126 -21.75 -2.64 -1.86
N GLY A 127 -22.56 -2.16 -2.80
CA GLY A 127 -22.18 -1.13 -3.77
C GLY A 127 -21.82 0.19 -3.10
N LEU A 128 -22.65 0.70 -2.18
CA LEU A 128 -22.40 1.92 -1.43
C LEU A 128 -21.14 1.81 -0.55
N LYS A 129 -20.99 0.70 0.18
CA LYS A 129 -19.76 0.44 0.95
C LYS A 129 -18.53 0.45 0.06
N THR A 130 -18.58 -0.24 -1.08
CA THR A 130 -17.47 -0.30 -2.03
C THR A 130 -17.16 1.08 -2.62
N LEU A 131 -18.18 1.89 -2.91
CA LEU A 131 -17.99 3.25 -3.39
C LEU A 131 -17.26 4.12 -2.37
N VAL A 132 -17.69 4.09 -1.09
CA VAL A 132 -17.02 4.80 -0.01
C VAL A 132 -15.57 4.33 0.14
N GLN A 133 -15.33 3.02 0.12
CA GLN A 133 -13.99 2.45 0.19
C GLN A 133 -13.09 2.93 -0.96
N ILE A 134 -13.59 2.92 -2.20
CA ILE A 134 -12.85 3.40 -3.37
C ILE A 134 -12.52 4.88 -3.22
N ILE A 135 -13.49 5.72 -2.85
CA ILE A 135 -13.28 7.16 -2.67
C ILE A 135 -12.21 7.40 -1.60
N CYS A 136 -12.29 6.74 -0.45
CA CYS A 136 -11.31 6.88 0.62
C CYS A 136 -9.91 6.43 0.19
N ILE A 137 -9.79 5.25 -0.43
CA ILE A 137 -8.50 4.72 -0.87
C ILE A 137 -7.89 5.58 -1.96
N TRP A 138 -8.67 5.98 -2.97
CA TRP A 138 -8.20 6.83 -4.06
C TRP A 138 -7.82 8.22 -3.54
N PHE A 139 -8.61 8.81 -2.65
CA PHE A 139 -8.25 10.08 -2.03
C PHE A 139 -6.90 9.98 -1.31
N ILE A 140 -6.70 8.97 -0.47
CA ILE A 140 -5.44 8.80 0.28
C ILE A 140 -4.27 8.52 -0.67
N THR A 141 -4.42 7.54 -1.55
CA THR A 141 -3.30 6.95 -2.31
C THR A 141 -3.01 7.64 -3.63
N LEU A 142 -4.00 8.26 -4.28
CA LEU A 142 -3.88 8.88 -5.60
C LEU A 142 -3.97 10.41 -5.55
N PHE A 143 -4.42 11.00 -4.45
CA PHE A 143 -4.47 12.45 -4.28
C PHE A 143 -3.59 12.94 -3.12
N PHE A 144 -3.93 12.60 -1.87
CA PHE A 144 -3.28 13.13 -0.67
C PHE A 144 -1.78 12.79 -0.64
N PHE A 145 -1.41 11.53 -0.84
CA PHE A 145 -0.01 11.13 -0.78
C PHE A 145 0.82 11.65 -1.97
N PRO A 146 0.34 11.60 -3.23
CA PRO A 146 1.02 12.27 -4.35
C PRO A 146 1.17 13.78 -4.14
N TRP A 147 0.13 14.47 -3.67
CA TRP A 147 0.20 15.89 -3.33
C TRP A 147 1.27 16.17 -2.27
N LEU A 148 1.33 15.35 -1.23
CA LEU A 148 2.33 15.46 -0.16
C LEU A 148 3.76 15.27 -0.69
N LEU A 149 3.96 14.31 -1.60
CA LEU A 149 5.26 14.10 -2.26
C LEU A 149 5.65 15.27 -3.16
N LEU A 150 4.69 15.87 -3.89
CA LEU A 150 4.95 17.07 -4.69
C LEU A 150 5.35 18.25 -3.81
N GLN A 151 4.67 18.47 -2.69
CA GLN A 151 5.06 19.51 -1.74
C GLN A 151 6.48 19.29 -1.17
N ALA A 152 6.86 18.04 -0.93
CA ALA A 152 8.16 17.70 -0.35
C ALA A 152 9.33 17.75 -1.35
N PHE A 153 9.12 17.31 -2.59
CA PHE A 153 10.20 17.11 -3.58
C PHE A 153 10.12 18.04 -4.80
N ALA A 154 8.98 18.69 -5.03
CA ALA A 154 8.71 19.47 -6.23
C ALA A 154 7.76 20.67 -5.97
N PRO A 155 7.99 21.51 -4.94
CA PRO A 155 7.01 22.53 -4.52
C PRO A 155 6.74 23.61 -5.59
N ASN A 156 7.66 23.79 -6.54
CA ASN A 156 7.63 24.86 -7.53
C ASN A 156 7.41 24.35 -8.97
N THR A 157 7.00 23.09 -9.19
CA THR A 157 6.78 22.59 -10.55
C THR A 157 5.51 23.20 -11.14
N PRO A 158 5.60 24.05 -12.18
CA PRO A 158 4.41 24.60 -12.83
C PRO A 158 3.62 23.49 -13.50
N PHE A 159 2.29 23.59 -13.46
CA PHE A 159 1.40 22.69 -14.19
C PHE A 159 1.43 23.04 -15.68
N LEU A 160 2.48 22.61 -16.36
CA LEU A 160 2.57 22.70 -17.81
C LEU A 160 1.87 21.47 -18.40
N LEU A 161 0.98 21.68 -19.37
CA LEU A 161 0.33 20.62 -20.13
C LEU A 161 1.35 19.99 -21.09
N GLU A 162 2.28 19.24 -20.52
CA GLU A 162 3.30 18.48 -21.25
C GLU A 162 2.65 17.29 -21.98
N PRO A 163 3.27 16.73 -23.04
CA PRO A 163 2.79 15.53 -23.72
C PRO A 163 2.51 14.35 -22.78
N TYR A 164 3.26 14.29 -21.67
CA TYR A 164 3.09 13.31 -20.60
C TYR A 164 1.73 13.40 -19.89
N PHE A 165 1.09 14.58 -19.86
CA PHE A 165 -0.23 14.77 -19.27
C PHE A 165 -1.29 13.93 -20.00
N ALA A 166 -1.27 13.93 -21.34
CA ALA A 166 -2.22 13.18 -22.14
C ALA A 166 -2.03 11.66 -21.98
N ILE A 167 -0.78 11.20 -22.02
CA ILE A 167 -0.43 9.78 -21.85
C ILE A 167 -0.80 9.31 -20.44
N GLY A 168 -0.41 10.07 -19.42
CA GLY A 168 -0.71 9.77 -18.02
C GLY A 168 -2.22 9.75 -17.76
N SER A 169 -2.97 10.72 -18.30
CA SER A 169 -4.44 10.76 -18.16
C SER A 169 -5.11 9.57 -18.84
N LEU A 170 -4.64 9.17 -20.03
CA LEU A 170 -5.15 7.98 -20.72
C LEU A 170 -4.89 6.72 -19.90
N LEU A 171 -3.66 6.53 -19.40
CA LEU A 171 -3.31 5.39 -18.54
C LEU A 171 -4.16 5.38 -17.27
N PHE A 172 -4.31 6.54 -16.60
CA PHE A 172 -5.14 6.68 -15.41
C PHE A 172 -6.58 6.28 -15.69
N ALA A 173 -7.17 6.71 -16.82
CA ALA A 173 -8.51 6.34 -17.23
C ALA A 173 -8.64 4.83 -17.47
N LEU A 174 -7.70 4.21 -18.19
CA LEU A 174 -7.71 2.77 -18.46
C LEU A 174 -7.62 1.93 -17.18
N PHE A 175 -6.72 2.29 -16.26
CA PHE A 175 -6.61 1.60 -14.98
C PHE A 175 -7.81 1.87 -14.05
N SER A 176 -8.40 3.07 -14.12
CA SER A 176 -9.64 3.39 -13.41
C SER A 176 -10.81 2.52 -13.91
N ILE A 177 -10.94 2.33 -15.23
CA ILE A 177 -11.94 1.43 -15.82
C ILE A 177 -11.72 0.00 -15.33
N LEU A 178 -10.48 -0.48 -15.32
CA LEU A 178 -10.13 -1.81 -14.81
C LEU A 178 -10.52 -1.95 -13.32
N GLY A 179 -10.15 -0.99 -12.49
CA GLY A 179 -10.43 -0.98 -11.05
C GLY A 179 -11.93 -0.94 -10.75
N LEU A 180 -12.67 -0.02 -11.37
CA LEU A 180 -14.12 0.13 -11.18
C LEU A 180 -14.89 -1.08 -11.69
N THR A 181 -14.51 -1.63 -12.86
CA THR A 181 -15.13 -2.85 -13.40
C THR A 181 -14.87 -4.05 -12.48
N SER A 182 -13.64 -4.17 -11.95
CA SER A 182 -13.29 -5.24 -11.02
C SER A 182 -14.06 -5.12 -9.70
N ALA A 183 -14.22 -3.92 -9.17
CA ALA A 183 -15.00 -3.66 -7.97
C ALA A 183 -16.50 -3.96 -8.18
N TYR A 184 -17.06 -3.53 -9.32
CA TYR A 184 -18.45 -3.83 -9.68
C TYR A 184 -18.71 -5.33 -9.73
N ILE A 185 -17.81 -6.09 -10.37
CA ILE A 185 -17.96 -7.55 -10.49
C ILE A 185 -17.79 -8.23 -9.13
N MET A 186 -16.90 -7.72 -8.28
CA MET A 186 -16.74 -8.20 -6.90
C MET A 186 -18.04 -8.07 -6.11
N VAL A 187 -18.69 -6.90 -6.18
CA VAL A 187 -19.97 -6.65 -5.52
C VAL A 187 -21.09 -7.51 -6.10
N LYS A 188 -21.19 -7.55 -7.44
CA LYS A 188 -22.25 -8.26 -8.15
C LYS A 188 -22.20 -9.77 -7.92
N ASN A 189 -21.03 -10.38 -8.08
CA ASN A 189 -20.89 -11.84 -8.12
C ASN A 189 -20.36 -12.41 -6.79
N GLY A 190 -19.57 -11.64 -6.05
CA GLY A 190 -18.96 -12.05 -4.78
C GLY A 190 -19.82 -11.82 -3.55
N LYS A 191 -20.91 -11.03 -3.64
CA LYS A 191 -21.81 -10.71 -2.52
C LYS A 191 -21.08 -10.16 -1.28
N GLY A 192 -20.15 -9.22 -1.52
CA GLY A 192 -19.43 -8.49 -0.48
C GLY A 192 -18.60 -7.38 -1.11
N THR A 193 -17.64 -6.84 -0.39
CA THR A 193 -16.76 -5.76 -0.86
C THR A 193 -15.36 -6.27 -1.17
N PRO A 194 -14.55 -5.50 -1.91
CA PRO A 194 -13.15 -5.84 -2.16
C PRO A 194 -12.24 -5.77 -0.93
N LEU A 195 -12.65 -5.11 0.17
CA LEU A 195 -11.78 -4.93 1.33
C LEU A 195 -11.84 -6.09 2.35
N PRO A 196 -10.73 -6.39 3.04
CA PRO A 196 -10.65 -7.45 4.06
C PRO A 196 -11.67 -7.36 5.20
N ILE A 197 -12.13 -6.14 5.52
CA ILE A 197 -13.06 -5.90 6.63
C ILE A 197 -14.54 -6.24 6.31
N ASP A 198 -14.88 -6.47 5.04
CA ASP A 198 -16.25 -6.80 4.60
C ASP A 198 -16.20 -7.58 3.27
N GLN A 199 -15.50 -8.72 3.27
CA GLN A 199 -15.13 -9.48 2.06
C GLN A 199 -16.30 -10.18 1.38
N THR A 200 -16.09 -10.55 0.11
CA THR A 200 -17.00 -11.41 -0.66
C THR A 200 -17.21 -12.77 0.00
N THR A 201 -18.45 -13.27 0.00
CA THR A 201 -18.81 -14.61 0.48
C THR A 201 -18.69 -15.69 -0.60
N LYS A 202 -18.52 -15.28 -1.86
CA LYS A 202 -18.30 -16.17 -3.00
C LYS A 202 -17.00 -15.85 -3.73
N LEU A 203 -16.37 -16.89 -4.25
CA LEU A 203 -15.22 -16.75 -5.13
C LEU A 203 -15.65 -16.14 -6.47
N VAL A 204 -14.94 -15.10 -6.91
CA VAL A 204 -15.27 -14.35 -8.13
C VAL A 204 -14.27 -14.69 -9.22
N LEU A 205 -14.75 -15.39 -10.27
CA LEU A 205 -13.92 -15.92 -11.37
C LEU A 205 -14.25 -15.27 -12.74
N THR A 206 -15.09 -14.26 -12.75
CA THR A 206 -15.65 -13.63 -13.96
C THR A 206 -15.08 -12.24 -14.23
N GLY A 207 -15.22 -11.74 -15.46
CA GLY A 207 -14.71 -10.41 -15.81
C GLY A 207 -13.18 -10.35 -15.77
N PRO A 208 -12.54 -9.29 -15.25
CA PRO A 208 -11.09 -9.21 -15.16
C PRO A 208 -10.45 -10.37 -14.38
N TYR A 209 -11.15 -10.91 -13.37
CA TYR A 209 -10.68 -12.04 -12.56
C TYR A 209 -10.47 -13.34 -13.37
N ARG A 210 -11.06 -13.47 -14.56
CA ARG A 210 -10.80 -14.64 -15.43
C ARG A 210 -9.41 -14.63 -16.06
N TYR A 211 -8.77 -13.46 -16.13
CA TYR A 211 -7.49 -13.26 -16.82
C TYR A 211 -6.34 -13.07 -15.84
N VAL A 212 -6.62 -12.49 -14.67
CA VAL A 212 -5.62 -12.17 -13.66
C VAL A 212 -6.25 -12.19 -12.27
N ARG A 213 -5.51 -12.68 -11.26
CA ARG A 213 -6.09 -12.88 -9.91
C ARG A 213 -6.37 -11.60 -9.15
N ASN A 214 -5.54 -10.57 -9.35
CA ASN A 214 -5.60 -9.33 -8.58
C ASN A 214 -5.69 -8.09 -9.49
N PRO A 215 -6.76 -7.95 -10.29
CA PRO A 215 -6.92 -6.85 -11.25
C PRO A 215 -7.01 -5.48 -10.56
N MET A 216 -7.53 -5.41 -9.33
CA MET A 216 -7.57 -4.17 -8.55
C MET A 216 -6.19 -3.72 -8.07
N ALA A 217 -5.29 -4.65 -7.74
CA ALA A 217 -3.90 -4.31 -7.40
C ALA A 217 -3.17 -3.73 -8.62
N ILE A 218 -3.37 -4.32 -9.80
CA ILE A 218 -2.85 -3.79 -11.08
C ILE A 218 -3.40 -2.40 -11.36
N ALA A 219 -4.71 -2.21 -11.18
CA ALA A 219 -5.34 -0.91 -11.33
C ALA A 219 -4.73 0.15 -10.40
N GLY A 220 -4.59 -0.14 -9.11
CA GLY A 220 -4.03 0.80 -8.14
C GLY A 220 -2.56 1.17 -8.43
N VAL A 221 -1.72 0.18 -8.74
CA VAL A 221 -0.31 0.42 -9.11
C VAL A 221 -0.22 1.22 -10.41
N GLY A 222 -1.01 0.85 -11.43
CA GLY A 222 -1.07 1.55 -12.70
C GLY A 222 -1.57 2.99 -12.58
N GLN A 223 -2.57 3.24 -11.73
CA GLN A 223 -3.04 4.60 -11.40
C GLN A 223 -1.95 5.41 -10.71
N GLY A 224 -1.24 4.85 -9.73
CA GLY A 224 -0.13 5.53 -9.05
C GLY A 224 0.99 5.93 -10.01
N ILE A 225 1.38 5.02 -10.92
CA ILE A 225 2.38 5.31 -11.97
C ILE A 225 1.85 6.39 -12.93
N ALA A 226 0.59 6.31 -13.34
CA ALA A 226 -0.04 7.30 -14.20
C ALA A 226 -0.03 8.70 -13.57
N VAL A 227 -0.31 8.81 -12.27
CA VAL A 227 -0.20 10.07 -11.51
C VAL A 227 1.26 10.57 -11.52
N GLY A 228 2.24 9.70 -11.34
CA GLY A 228 3.66 10.07 -11.44
C GLY A 228 4.04 10.59 -12.82
N ILE A 229 3.48 10.02 -13.90
CA ILE A 229 3.68 10.51 -15.28
C ILE A 229 3.02 11.88 -15.50
N ILE A 230 1.78 12.06 -15.02
CA ILE A 230 1.04 13.34 -15.13
C ILE A 230 1.83 14.49 -14.52
N PHE A 231 2.42 14.27 -13.34
CA PHE A 231 3.18 15.29 -12.62
C PHE A 231 4.70 15.21 -12.86
N THR A 232 5.15 14.41 -13.84
CA THR A 232 6.57 14.19 -14.15
C THR A 232 7.45 13.96 -12.91
N SER A 233 6.90 13.24 -11.91
CA SER A 233 7.45 13.13 -10.56
C SER A 233 7.94 11.71 -10.28
N MET A 234 9.26 11.55 -10.28
CA MET A 234 9.91 10.28 -9.96
C MET A 234 9.58 9.77 -8.54
N PRO A 235 9.51 10.62 -7.48
CA PRO A 235 9.08 10.17 -6.15
C PRO A 235 7.70 9.51 -6.13
N ILE A 236 6.73 10.00 -6.91
CA ILE A 236 5.40 9.38 -7.01
C ILE A 236 5.49 7.99 -7.66
N CYS A 237 6.27 7.86 -8.74
CA CYS A 237 6.51 6.56 -9.37
C CYS A 237 7.18 5.57 -8.42
N ILE A 238 8.19 5.99 -7.67
CA ILE A 238 8.88 5.16 -6.66
C ILE A 238 7.88 4.74 -5.58
N TYR A 239 7.06 5.65 -5.07
CA TYR A 239 6.01 5.33 -4.10
C TYR A 239 5.04 4.25 -4.62
N ALA A 240 4.56 4.38 -5.86
CA ALA A 240 3.68 3.38 -6.47
C ALA A 240 4.35 1.99 -6.56
N LEU A 241 5.63 1.94 -6.92
CA LEU A 241 6.41 0.71 -7.01
C LEU A 241 6.70 0.09 -5.63
N VAL A 242 7.04 0.90 -4.62
CA VAL A 242 7.19 0.44 -3.24
C VAL A 242 5.88 -0.11 -2.70
N GLY A 243 4.75 0.56 -3.00
CA GLY A 243 3.41 0.07 -2.70
C GLY A 243 3.10 -1.28 -3.36
N ALA A 244 3.46 -1.44 -4.64
CA ALA A 244 3.33 -2.71 -5.36
C ALA A 244 4.15 -3.83 -4.71
N LEU A 245 5.39 -3.54 -4.30
CA LEU A 245 6.28 -4.46 -3.61
C LEU A 245 5.73 -4.87 -2.23
N LEU A 246 5.26 -3.90 -1.43
CA LEU A 246 4.61 -4.13 -0.14
C LEU A 246 3.37 -5.01 -0.31
N TRP A 247 2.53 -4.71 -1.28
CA TRP A 247 1.34 -5.51 -1.55
C TRP A 247 1.72 -6.93 -1.98
N GLN A 248 2.69 -7.09 -2.89
CA GLN A 248 3.14 -8.40 -3.39
C GLN A 248 3.76 -9.28 -2.30
N LEU A 249 4.57 -8.70 -1.40
CA LEU A 249 5.32 -9.46 -0.40
C LEU A 249 4.57 -9.66 0.91
N VAL A 250 3.59 -8.79 1.21
CA VAL A 250 2.91 -8.78 2.52
C VAL A 250 1.42 -9.03 2.35
N VAL A 251 0.70 -8.14 1.66
CA VAL A 251 -0.76 -8.16 1.61
C VAL A 251 -1.27 -9.38 0.84
N ARG A 252 -0.78 -9.58 -0.38
CA ARG A 252 -1.19 -10.69 -1.25
C ARG A 252 -1.04 -12.04 -0.55
N PRO A 253 0.12 -12.42 0.02
CA PRO A 253 0.22 -13.73 0.66
C PRO A 253 -0.79 -13.92 1.81
N ILE A 254 -1.09 -12.87 2.58
CA ILE A 254 -2.10 -12.94 3.65
C ILE A 254 -3.50 -13.16 3.04
N GLU A 255 -3.85 -12.40 2.00
CA GLU A 255 -5.12 -12.53 1.28
C GLU A 255 -5.26 -13.92 0.62
N GLU A 256 -4.23 -14.43 -0.06
CA GLU A 256 -4.28 -15.75 -0.70
C GLU A 256 -4.41 -16.88 0.33
N LYS A 257 -3.80 -16.74 1.51
CA LYS A 257 -3.96 -17.71 2.61
C LYS A 257 -5.39 -17.71 3.14
N ASP A 258 -6.00 -16.53 3.30
CA ASP A 258 -7.41 -16.42 3.72
C ASP A 258 -8.35 -17.03 2.67
N LEU A 259 -8.13 -16.71 1.38
CA LEU A 259 -8.91 -17.28 0.27
C LEU A 259 -8.79 -18.81 0.20
N LEU A 260 -7.59 -19.37 0.38
CA LEU A 260 -7.39 -20.83 0.48
C LEU A 260 -8.15 -21.43 1.68
N LYS A 261 -8.12 -20.77 2.84
CA LYS A 261 -8.84 -21.25 4.04
C LYS A 261 -10.35 -21.28 3.82
N ARG A 262 -10.89 -20.32 3.06
CA ARG A 262 -12.33 -20.12 2.88
C ARG A 262 -12.92 -20.92 1.72
N PHE A 263 -12.20 -21.01 0.61
CA PHE A 263 -12.68 -21.60 -0.64
C PHE A 263 -11.97 -22.92 -1.00
N GLY A 264 -10.91 -23.31 -0.29
CA GLY A 264 -10.25 -24.61 -0.43
C GLY A 264 -9.76 -24.90 -1.85
N GLU A 265 -10.05 -26.11 -2.33
CA GLU A 265 -9.61 -26.64 -3.63
C GLU A 265 -10.06 -25.77 -4.82
N GLU A 266 -11.22 -25.12 -4.74
CA GLU A 266 -11.71 -24.25 -5.82
C GLU A 266 -10.74 -23.07 -6.06
N TYR A 267 -10.25 -22.48 -4.98
CA TYR A 267 -9.28 -21.40 -5.06
C TYR A 267 -7.88 -21.90 -5.42
N GLU A 268 -7.48 -23.08 -4.96
CA GLU A 268 -6.20 -23.70 -5.36
C GLU A 268 -6.16 -23.95 -6.87
N HIS A 269 -7.21 -24.53 -7.44
CA HIS A 269 -7.32 -24.74 -8.88
C HIS A 269 -7.30 -23.40 -9.63
N TYR A 270 -7.97 -22.37 -9.12
CA TYR A 270 -7.91 -21.03 -9.70
C TYR A 270 -6.49 -20.44 -9.67
N GLN A 271 -5.77 -20.58 -8.55
CA GLN A 271 -4.41 -20.10 -8.36
C GLN A 271 -3.42 -20.75 -9.33
N GLN A 272 -3.58 -22.04 -9.62
CA GLN A 272 -2.72 -22.77 -10.56
C GLN A 272 -2.96 -22.34 -12.02
N ASN A 273 -4.19 -21.99 -12.37
CA ASN A 273 -4.57 -21.68 -13.76
C ASN A 273 -4.41 -20.21 -14.14
N ILE A 274 -4.64 -19.29 -13.19
CA ILE A 274 -4.70 -17.85 -13.45
C ILE A 274 -3.50 -17.13 -12.82
N PRO A 275 -2.72 -16.36 -13.60
CA PRO A 275 -1.56 -15.63 -13.10
C PRO A 275 -1.96 -14.48 -12.15
N CYS A 276 -1.01 -14.05 -11.32
CA CYS A 276 -1.25 -12.96 -10.37
C CYS A 276 -1.23 -11.55 -10.98
N TRP A 277 -0.31 -11.31 -11.93
CA TRP A 277 -0.01 -9.95 -12.43
C TRP A 277 -0.19 -9.78 -13.93
N ILE A 278 0.30 -10.72 -14.73
CA ILE A 278 0.27 -10.60 -16.20
C ILE A 278 -1.00 -11.32 -16.70
N PRO A 279 -1.95 -10.63 -17.35
CA PRO A 279 -3.17 -11.28 -17.82
C PRO A 279 -2.88 -12.45 -18.76
N ARG A 280 -3.50 -13.60 -18.50
CA ARG A 280 -3.47 -14.74 -19.42
C ARG A 280 -4.75 -14.75 -20.26
N PHE A 281 -4.62 -14.38 -21.52
CA PHE A 281 -5.66 -14.63 -22.52
C PHE A 281 -5.51 -16.08 -22.97
N LYS A 282 -6.44 -16.96 -22.59
CA LYS A 282 -6.48 -18.31 -23.17
C LYS A 282 -6.65 -18.14 -24.68
N ASN A 283 -5.68 -18.62 -25.46
CA ASN A 283 -5.89 -18.84 -26.89
C ASN A 283 -6.95 -19.94 -26.99
N ASN A 284 -8.16 -19.59 -27.41
CA ASN A 284 -9.09 -20.59 -27.92
C ASN A 284 -8.59 -21.03 -29.30
N THR A 285 -7.51 -21.80 -29.36
CA THR A 285 -7.24 -22.69 -30.49
C THR A 285 -8.07 -23.93 -30.27
N THR A 286 -9.35 -23.84 -30.65
CA THR A 286 -10.18 -24.98 -31.04
C THR A 286 -9.52 -25.61 -32.27
N THR A 287 -8.85 -26.74 -32.08
CA THR A 287 -8.72 -27.80 -33.09
C THR A 287 -10.01 -28.60 -33.15
#